data_AF-A0A2N0Z5W0-F1
#
_entry.id   AF-A0A2N0Z5W0-F1
#
_cell.length_a   1.000
_cell.length_b   1.000
_cell.length_c   1.000
_cell.angle_alpha   90.00
_cell.angle_beta   90.00
_cell.angle_gamma   90.00
#
_symmetry.space_group_name_H-M   'P 1'
#
loop_
_entity.id
_entity.type
_entity.pdbx_description
1 polymer ?
#
loop_
_entity_poly.entity_id
_entity_poly.type
_entity_poly.pdbx_seq_one_letter_code
_entity_poly.pdbx_strand_id
1 'polypeptide(L)'
;MTESSRVGISYKGEQTNPLKQTQVKAETISNHKTKITITGIQKGDVIKVYPTNGAKQYSKQFKAASSKISFELPQKDTLYLSITNSGMLESGRIAVNIGE
;
A
#
# COMPACT_ATOMS: atom_id res chain seq x y z
N MET A 1 -9.61 47.06 19.86
CA MET A 1 -8.69 46.11 19.21
C MET A 1 -9.24 44.73 19.51
N THR A 2 -9.83 44.06 18.53
CA THR A 2 -10.57 42.79 18.73
C THR A 2 -9.68 41.66 18.25
N GLU A 3 -9.44 40.68 19.13
CA GLU A 3 -8.65 39.49 18.79
C GLU A 3 -9.34 38.71 17.66
N SER A 4 -8.57 38.18 16.71
CA SER A 4 -9.13 37.43 15.58
C SER A 4 -9.74 36.10 16.02
N SER A 5 -10.72 35.61 15.26
CA SER A 5 -11.36 34.32 15.48
C SER A 5 -10.34 33.18 15.38
N ARG A 6 -10.39 32.24 16.33
CA ARG A 6 -9.49 31.07 16.31
C ARG A 6 -9.84 30.15 15.15
N VAL A 7 -8.84 29.72 14.39
CA VAL A 7 -8.98 28.66 13.37
C VAL A 7 -8.70 27.32 14.02
N GLY A 8 -9.68 26.42 14.02
CA GLY A 8 -9.49 25.04 14.44
C GLY A 8 -8.73 24.26 13.37
N ILE A 9 -7.52 23.79 13.68
CA ILE A 9 -6.78 22.87 12.83
C ILE A 9 -7.03 21.44 13.35
N SER A 10 -7.51 20.56 12.47
CA SER A 10 -7.70 19.15 12.80
C SER A 10 -6.49 18.33 12.35
N TYR A 11 -5.86 17.63 13.28
CA TYR A 11 -4.78 16.68 12.99
C TYR A 11 -5.36 15.26 12.91
N LYS A 12 -5.15 14.58 11.78
CA LYS A 12 -5.69 13.23 11.54
C LYS A 12 -4.72 12.10 11.90
N GLY A 13 -3.47 12.42 12.27
CA GLY A 13 -2.42 11.43 12.48
C GLY A 13 -1.30 11.53 11.44
N GLU A 14 -0.21 10.80 11.70
CA GLU A 14 0.94 10.76 10.81
C GLU A 14 0.69 9.77 9.66
N GLN A 15 1.13 10.13 8.45
CA GLN A 15 0.99 9.28 7.28
C GLN A 15 2.16 8.30 7.17
N THR A 16 1.85 7.03 6.94
CA THR A 16 2.87 6.03 6.59
C THR A 16 3.62 6.45 5.32
N ASN A 17 4.92 6.22 5.30
CA ASN A 17 5.72 6.40 4.09
C ASN A 17 5.34 5.35 3.03
N PRO A 18 5.18 5.73 1.75
CA PRO A 18 4.94 4.77 0.68
C PRO A 18 6.03 3.70 0.60
N LEU A 19 5.65 2.51 0.12
CA LEU A 19 6.61 1.46 -0.24
C LEU A 19 7.61 1.99 -1.27
N LYS A 20 8.86 1.55 -1.18
CA LYS A 20 9.85 1.80 -2.23
C LYS A 20 9.71 0.72 -3.31
N GLN A 21 9.99 1.06 -4.56
CA GLN A 21 10.02 0.08 -5.65
C GLN A 21 10.96 -1.10 -5.35
N THR A 22 12.11 -0.82 -4.72
CA THR A 22 13.09 -1.83 -4.32
C THR A 22 12.59 -2.82 -3.26
N GLN A 23 11.50 -2.50 -2.55
CA GLN A 23 10.87 -3.41 -1.58
C GLN A 23 9.91 -4.39 -2.23
N VAL A 24 9.48 -4.14 -3.48
CA VAL A 24 8.44 -4.91 -4.15
C VAL A 24 9.02 -5.68 -5.34
N LYS A 25 8.84 -7.01 -5.32
CA LYS A 25 9.12 -7.88 -6.46
C LYS A 25 7.79 -8.45 -6.97
N ALA A 26 7.52 -8.26 -8.25
CA ALA A 26 6.41 -8.91 -8.96
C ALA A 26 6.97 -9.96 -9.93
N GLU A 27 6.38 -11.15 -9.94
CA GLU A 27 6.80 -12.25 -10.80
C GLU A 27 5.58 -13.00 -11.32
N THR A 28 5.42 -13.05 -12.65
CA THR A 28 4.38 -13.83 -13.29
C THR A 28 4.66 -15.31 -13.08
N ILE A 29 3.67 -16.06 -12.60
CA ILE A 29 3.75 -17.50 -12.36
C ILE A 29 2.76 -18.25 -13.25
N SER A 30 2.82 -19.58 -13.26
CA SER A 30 1.88 -20.41 -14.01
C SER A 30 0.41 -20.15 -13.60
N ASN A 31 -0.53 -20.52 -14.46
CA ASN A 31 -1.98 -20.32 -14.27
C ASN A 31 -2.44 -18.84 -14.25
N HIS A 32 -1.78 -17.97 -15.01
CA HIS A 32 -2.16 -16.54 -15.15
C HIS A 32 -2.23 -15.77 -13.83
N LYS A 33 -1.38 -16.14 -12.86
CA LYS A 33 -1.24 -15.43 -11.60
C LYS A 33 0.08 -14.68 -11.56
N THR A 34 0.13 -13.70 -10.68
CA THR A 34 1.34 -12.97 -10.34
C THR A 34 1.60 -13.09 -8.85
N LYS A 35 2.83 -13.46 -8.51
CA LYS A 35 3.34 -13.50 -7.15
C LYS A 35 3.99 -12.16 -6.82
N ILE A 36 3.44 -11.48 -5.82
CA ILE A 36 4.00 -10.25 -5.27
C ILE A 36 4.72 -10.61 -3.98
N THR A 37 5.94 -10.11 -3.83
CA THR A 37 6.75 -10.21 -2.61
C THR A 37 7.14 -8.82 -2.15
N ILE A 38 6.87 -8.51 -0.89
CA ILE A 38 7.21 -7.23 -0.27
C ILE A 38 8.13 -7.49 0.92
N THR A 39 9.24 -6.75 1.01
CA THR A 39 10.25 -6.88 2.06
C THR A 39 10.48 -5.55 2.80
N GLY A 40 11.11 -5.62 3.97
CA GLY A 40 11.41 -4.43 4.77
C GLY A 40 10.16 -3.79 5.37
N ILE A 41 9.13 -4.61 5.64
CA ILE A 41 7.91 -4.22 6.36
C ILE A 41 8.00 -4.72 7.81
N GLN A 42 6.96 -4.48 8.61
CA GLN A 42 6.86 -4.93 10.00
C GLN A 42 5.62 -5.79 10.22
N LYS A 43 5.68 -6.66 11.24
CA LYS A 43 4.51 -7.43 11.67
C LYS A 43 3.41 -6.45 12.09
N GLY A 44 2.22 -6.65 11.53
CA GLY A 44 1.05 -5.80 11.79
C GLY A 44 0.76 -4.80 10.69
N ASP A 45 1.71 -4.52 9.79
CA ASP A 45 1.48 -3.65 8.63
C ASP A 45 0.36 -4.21 7.75
N VAL A 46 -0.44 -3.31 7.19
CA VAL A 46 -1.53 -3.68 6.27
C VAL A 46 -1.18 -3.22 4.87
N ILE A 47 -1.12 -4.17 3.94
CA ILE A 47 -0.94 -3.91 2.52
C ILE A 47 -2.31 -3.95 1.85
N LYS A 48 -2.65 -2.90 1.11
CA LYS A 48 -3.86 -2.87 0.28
C LYS A 48 -3.48 -2.87 -1.19
N VAL A 49 -4.25 -3.63 -1.97
CA VAL A 49 -4.07 -3.78 -3.41
C VAL A 49 -5.20 -3.07 -4.13
N TYR A 50 -4.86 -2.26 -5.12
CA TYR A 50 -5.81 -1.52 -5.94
C TYR A 50 -5.60 -1.88 -7.42
N PRO A 51 -6.68 -2.04 -8.19
CA PRO A 51 -6.59 -2.39 -9.61
C PRO A 51 -6.11 -1.22 -10.47
N THR A 52 -6.46 0.02 -10.10
CA THR A 52 -6.11 1.24 -10.83
C THR A 52 -5.71 2.37 -9.90
N ASN A 53 -4.99 3.35 -10.41
CA ASN A 53 -4.71 4.57 -9.67
C ASN A 53 -6.04 5.31 -9.42
N GLY A 54 -6.26 5.80 -8.20
CA GLY A 54 -7.49 6.51 -7.84
C GLY A 54 -8.72 5.62 -7.55
N ALA A 55 -8.61 4.28 -7.63
CA ALA A 55 -9.69 3.39 -7.19
C ALA A 55 -10.06 3.69 -5.72
N LYS A 56 -11.34 3.95 -5.43
CA LYS A 56 -11.80 4.27 -4.07
C LYS A 56 -11.76 3.07 -3.13
N GLN A 57 -11.89 1.87 -3.68
CA GLN A 57 -11.89 0.62 -2.94
C GLN A 57 -10.66 -0.21 -3.33
N TYR A 58 -10.05 -0.85 -2.34
CA TYR A 58 -9.03 -1.86 -2.58
C TYR A 58 -9.69 -3.18 -2.98
N SER A 59 -9.07 -3.93 -3.87
CA SER A 59 -9.55 -5.24 -4.29
C SER A 59 -9.22 -6.32 -3.26
N LYS A 60 -8.06 -6.21 -2.59
CA LYS A 60 -7.63 -7.11 -1.52
C LYS A 60 -6.82 -6.38 -0.47
N GLN A 61 -6.78 -6.95 0.73
CA GLN A 61 -5.94 -6.50 1.83
C GLN A 61 -5.18 -7.69 2.43
N PHE A 62 -3.98 -7.44 2.91
CA PHE A 62 -3.14 -8.44 3.56
C PHE A 62 -2.48 -7.83 4.78
N LYS A 63 -2.51 -8.56 5.91
CA LYS A 63 -1.80 -8.17 7.13
C LYS A 63 -0.47 -8.91 7.21
N ALA A 64 0.62 -8.18 7.38
CA ALA A 64 1.96 -8.73 7.50
C ALA A 64 2.12 -9.49 8.82
N ALA A 65 2.53 -10.76 8.73
CA ALA A 65 2.84 -11.59 9.89
C ALA A 65 4.30 -11.44 10.36
N SER A 66 5.18 -10.93 9.50
CA SER A 66 6.61 -10.76 9.72
C SER A 66 7.16 -9.60 8.86
N SER A 67 8.47 -9.47 8.72
CA SER A 67 9.13 -8.43 7.92
C SER A 67 9.08 -8.64 6.40
N LYS A 68 8.36 -9.68 5.96
CA LYS A 68 8.14 -10.04 4.56
C LYS A 68 6.73 -10.58 4.38
N ILE A 69 6.10 -10.24 3.27
CA ILE A 69 4.83 -10.85 2.86
C ILE A 69 4.89 -11.24 1.39
N SER A 70 4.27 -12.38 1.06
CA SER A 70 4.09 -12.82 -0.31
C SER A 70 2.64 -13.23 -0.53
N PHE A 71 2.06 -12.84 -1.66
CA PHE A 71 0.70 -13.19 -2.04
C PHE A 71 0.56 -13.31 -3.56
N GLU A 72 -0.46 -14.05 -3.99
CA GLU A 72 -0.74 -14.33 -5.40
C GLU A 72 -2.08 -13.73 -5.82
N LEU A 73 -2.11 -13.15 -7.02
CA LEU A 73 -3.27 -12.48 -7.59
C LEU A 73 -3.41 -12.81 -9.09
N PRO A 74 -4.63 -12.95 -9.62
CA PRO A 74 -4.84 -13.01 -11.06
C PRO A 74 -4.74 -11.58 -11.65
N GLN A 75 -3.52 -11.10 -11.88
CA GLN A 75 -3.25 -9.78 -12.43
C GLN A 75 -2.11 -9.87 -13.45
N LYS A 76 -2.28 -9.28 -14.63
CA LYS A 76 -1.27 -9.31 -15.72
C LYS A 76 -0.63 -7.95 -16.01
N ASP A 77 -1.31 -6.86 -15.65
CA ASP A 77 -0.84 -5.49 -15.93
C ASP A 77 -0.35 -4.80 -14.66
N THR A 78 -0.36 -3.47 -14.66
CA THR A 78 -0.04 -2.67 -13.48
C THR A 78 -1.06 -2.86 -12.36
N LEU A 79 -0.58 -2.95 -11.13
CA LEU A 79 -1.39 -2.83 -9.91
C LEU A 79 -0.85 -1.71 -9.03
N TYR A 80 -1.62 -1.32 -8.01
CA TYR A 80 -1.22 -0.26 -7.09
C TYR A 80 -1.24 -0.78 -5.66
N LEU A 81 -0.17 -0.49 -4.91
CA LEU A 81 -0.03 -0.91 -3.52
C LEU A 81 0.06 0.28 -2.60
N SER A 82 -0.58 0.19 -1.45
CA SER A 82 -0.31 1.04 -0.29
C SER A 82 0.00 0.18 0.92
N ILE A 83 0.68 0.80 1.88
CA ILE A 83 0.97 0.24 3.19
C ILE A 83 0.42 1.16 4.29
N THR A 84 -0.08 0.57 5.36
CA THR A 84 -0.46 1.24 6.60
C THR A 84 0.33 0.63 7.73
N ASN A 85 1.20 1.42 8.36
CA ASN A 85 1.85 1.01 9.61
C ASN A 85 0.89 1.12 10.78
N SER A 86 1.12 0.31 11.81
CA SER A 86 0.26 0.28 13.00
C SER A 86 0.14 1.67 13.64
N GLY A 87 -1.08 2.15 13.81
CA GLY A 87 -1.37 3.46 14.42
C GLY A 87 -1.18 4.67 13.50
N MET A 88 -0.84 4.47 12.23
CA MET A 88 -0.64 5.54 11.25
C MET A 88 -1.76 5.56 10.19
N LEU A 89 -1.81 6.66 9.44
CA LEU A 89 -2.65 6.77 8.25
C LEU A 89 -2.01 6.03 7.07
N GLU A 90 -2.85 5.56 6.16
CA GLU A 90 -2.42 4.87 4.95
C GLU A 90 -1.49 5.74 4.09
N SER A 91 -0.44 5.13 3.54
CA SER A 91 0.50 5.79 2.64
C SER A 91 -0.09 6.13 1.27
N GLY A 92 0.64 6.96 0.53
CA GLY A 92 0.46 7.09 -0.92
C GLY A 92 0.67 5.74 -1.64
N ARG A 93 0.02 5.58 -2.79
CA ARG A 93 0.12 4.36 -3.59
C ARG A 93 1.37 4.37 -4.46
N ILE A 94 1.97 3.20 -4.65
CA ILE A 94 2.96 2.97 -5.69
C ILE A 94 2.39 2.11 -6.81
N ALA A 95 2.75 2.42 -8.05
CA ALA A 95 2.47 1.58 -9.19
C ALA A 95 3.48 0.43 -9.24
N VAL A 96 3.00 -0.80 -9.36
CA VAL A 96 3.83 -1.98 -9.55
C VAL A 96 3.52 -2.50 -10.94
N ASN A 97 4.48 -2.34 -11.85
CA ASN A 97 4.36 -2.87 -13.19
C ASN A 97 4.70 -4.36 -13.14
N ILE A 98 3.75 -5.19 -13.56
CA ILE A 98 3.94 -6.64 -13.69
C ILE A 98 4.47 -6.83 -15.09
N GLY A 99 5.79 -6.96 -15.21
CA GLY A 99 6.46 -7.10 -16.50
C GLY A 99 6.08 -8.39 -17.22
N GLU A 100 6.08 -8.29 -18.56
CA GLU A 100 6.12 -9.40 -19.53
C GLU A 100 7.23 -10.42 -19.21
#